data_AF-A0A2A5HR69-F1
#
_entry.id   AF-A0A2A5HR69-F1
#
_cell.length_a   1.000
_cell.length_b   1.000
_cell.length_c   1.000
_cell.angle_alpha   90.00
_cell.angle_beta   90.00
_cell.angle_gamma   90.00
#
_symmetry.space_group_name_H-M   'P 1'
#
loop_
_entity.id
_entity.type
_entity.pdbx_description
1 polymer ?
#
loop_
_entity_poly.entity_id
_entity_poly.type
_entity_poly.pdbx_seq_one_letter_code
_entity_poly.pdbx_strand_id
1 'polypeptide(L)' 'MPDEIQIIIVSLDGEQYGLIVDDVVGQQQIVIKNLGSIYKAVEGVSGATILGDGSVALIIDLQQIVQLFELPLSA' A
#
# COMPACT_ATOMS: atom_id res chain seq x y z
N MET A 1 -3.70 19.90 -12.33
CA MET A 1 -4.15 18.60 -11.75
C MET A 1 -4.58 17.74 -12.92
N PRO A 2 -4.35 16.42 -12.91
CA PRO A 2 -4.84 15.57 -13.99
C PRO A 2 -6.37 15.67 -14.09
N ASP A 3 -6.90 15.53 -15.30
CA ASP A 3 -8.35 15.66 -15.56
C ASP A 3 -9.14 14.48 -14.95
N GLU A 4 -8.49 13.35 -14.71
CA GLU A 4 -9.04 12.17 -14.04
C GLU A 4 -8.12 11.72 -12.90
N ILE A 5 -8.72 11.35 -11.76
CA ILE A 5 -8.02 10.82 -10.59
C ILE A 5 -8.59 9.43 -10.31
N GLN A 6 -7.71 8.42 -10.21
CA GLN A 6 -8.12 7.10 -9.78
C GLN A 6 -8.00 6.98 -8.26
N ILE A 7 -9.05 6.45 -7.63
CA ILE A 7 -9.12 6.28 -6.18
C ILE A 7 -9.55 4.84 -5.86
N ILE A 8 -8.74 4.14 -5.07
CA ILE A 8 -9.12 2.85 -4.48
C ILE A 8 -9.81 3.13 -3.14
N ILE A 9 -11.07 2.68 -3.01
CA ILE A 9 -11.81 2.78 -1.75
C ILE A 9 -11.56 1.51 -0.94
N VAL A 10 -11.07 1.68 0.28
CA VAL A 10 -10.82 0.59 1.23
C VAL A 10 -11.65 0.80 2.49
N SER A 11 -12.10 -0.28 3.10
CA SER A 11 -12.77 -0.23 4.40
C SER A 11 -11.87 -0.90 5.44
N LEU A 12 -11.60 -0.17 6.52
CA LEU A 12 -10.78 -0.61 7.65
C LEU A 12 -11.51 -0.20 8.93
N ASP A 13 -11.74 -1.17 9.83
CA ASP A 13 -12.37 -0.95 11.13
C ASP A 13 -13.73 -0.20 11.08
N GLY A 14 -14.47 -0.35 9.98
CA GLY A 14 -15.79 0.29 9.77
C GLY A 14 -15.72 1.68 9.13
N GLU A 15 -14.53 2.25 9.00
CA GLU A 15 -14.28 3.52 8.31
C GLU A 15 -13.90 3.29 6.85
N GLN A 16 -14.09 4.30 6.00
CA GLN A 16 -13.72 4.27 4.59
C GLN A 16 -12.55 5.23 4.31
N TYR A 17 -11.56 4.73 3.57
CA TYR A 17 -10.39 5.49 3.16
C TYR A 17 -10.26 5.47 1.64
N GLY A 18 -9.82 6.60 1.07
CA GLY A 18 -9.53 6.74 -0.35
C GLY A 18 -8.03 6.80 -0.60
N LEU A 19 -7.51 5.84 -1.37
CA LEU A 19 -6.13 5.81 -1.82
C LEU A 19 -6.06 6.37 -3.24
N ILE A 20 -5.46 7.55 -3.40
CA ILE A 20 -5.20 8.11 -4.73
C ILE A 20 -4.04 7.33 -5.36
N VAL A 21 -4.26 6.82 -6.57
CA VAL A 21 -3.27 6.05 -7.33
C VAL A 21 -3.14 6.59 -8.74
N ASP A 22 -1.99 6.33 -9.36
CA ASP A 22 -1.78 6.67 -10.77
C ASP A 22 -2.60 5.74 -11.69
N ASP A 23 -2.59 4.43 -11.40
CA ASP A 23 -3.35 3.44 -12.18
C ASP A 23 -3.70 2.19 -11.36
N VAL A 24 -4.79 1.50 -11.76
CA VAL A 24 -5.23 0.22 -11.20
C VAL A 24 -4.94 -0.89 -12.20
N VAL A 25 -3.86 -1.63 -11.95
CA VAL A 25 -3.40 -2.74 -12.82
C VAL A 25 -4.33 -3.96 -12.75
N GLY A 26 -5.16 -4.05 -11.70
CA GLY A 26 -6.13 -5.14 -11.49
C GLY A 26 -5.76 -6.08 -10.34
N GLN A 27 -6.47 -7.20 -10.24
CA GLN A 27 -6.25 -8.21 -9.21
C GLN A 27 -5.33 -9.32 -9.71
N GLN A 28 -4.26 -9.61 -8.96
CA GLN A 28 -3.31 -10.67 -9.29
C GLN A 28 -3.07 -11.58 -8.09
N GLN A 29 -2.89 -12.89 -8.33
CA GLN A 29 -2.39 -13.80 -7.31
C GLN A 29 -0.87 -13.65 -7.21
N ILE A 30 -0.39 -13.38 -6.00
CA ILE A 30 1.04 -13.17 -5.73
C ILE A 30 1.53 -14.09 -4.62
N VAL A 31 2.82 -14.40 -4.66
CA VAL A 31 3.51 -15.05 -3.53
C VAL A 31 4.20 -13.97 -2.71
N ILE A 32 3.79 -13.84 -1.45
CA ILE A 32 4.40 -12.90 -0.51
C ILE A 32 5.78 -13.43 -0.12
N LYS A 33 6.82 -12.64 -0.36
CA LYS A 33 8.18 -12.94 0.10
C LYS A 33 8.52 -12.03 1.26
N ASN A 34 8.99 -12.63 2.36
CA ASN A 34 9.59 -11.86 3.43
C ASN A 34 10.94 -11.35 2.92
N LEU A 35 11.06 -10.03 2.76
CA LEU A 35 12.16 -9.37 2.09
C LEU A 35 13.50 -9.40 2.85
N GLY A 36 13.54 -10.04 4.02
CA GLY A 36 14.76 -10.21 4.79
C GLY A 36 15.31 -8.91 5.36
N SER A 37 16.49 -8.99 5.99
CA SER A 37 17.11 -7.89 6.74
C SER A 37 17.46 -6.63 5.93
N ILE A 38 17.41 -6.71 4.59
CA ILE A 38 17.68 -5.58 3.69
C ILE A 38 16.51 -4.58 3.67
N TYR A 39 15.28 -5.06 3.88
CA TYR A 39 14.08 -4.23 3.97
C TYR A 39 13.60 -4.15 5.41
N LYS A 40 14.53 -3.86 6.33
CA LYS A 40 14.22 -3.50 7.72
C LYS A 40 13.07 -2.49 7.74
N ALA A 41 11.90 -2.97 8.18
CA ALA A 41 10.72 -2.23 8.63
C ALA A 41 10.51 -0.86 7.95
N VAL A 42 10.24 -0.86 6.64
CA VAL A 42 9.66 0.34 6.02
C VAL A 42 8.24 0.45 6.57
N GLU A 43 7.98 1.55 7.27
CA GLU A 43 6.67 1.80 7.85
C GLU A 43 5.61 1.86 6.73
N GLY A 44 4.49 1.18 6.93
CA GLY A 44 3.42 1.00 5.96
C GLY A 44 3.63 -0.15 4.97
N VAL A 45 4.66 -0.99 5.12
CA VAL A 45 4.95 -2.11 4.19
C VAL A 45 5.02 -3.45 4.92
N SER A 46 4.21 -4.42 4.50
CA SER A 46 4.16 -5.77 5.08
C SER A 46 5.07 -6.79 4.36
N GLY A 47 5.52 -6.48 3.14
CA GLY A 47 6.42 -7.33 2.38
C GLY A 47 6.55 -6.90 0.92
N ALA A 48 7.05 -7.80 0.07
CA ALA A 48 7.03 -7.59 -1.37
C ALA A 48 6.95 -8.92 -2.12
N THR A 49 6.76 -8.80 -3.43
CA THR A 49 6.82 -9.90 -4.38
C THR A 49 7.62 -9.49 -5.61
N ILE A 50 7.98 -10.48 -6.42
CA ILE A 50 8.57 -10.27 -7.73
C ILE A 50 7.49 -10.64 -8.75
N LEU A 51 7.14 -9.70 -9.62
CA LEU A 51 6.15 -9.90 -10.67
C LEU A 51 6.73 -10.74 -11.82
N GLY A 52 5.87 -11.17 -12.75
CA GLY A 52 6.26 -12.03 -13.88
C GLY A 52 7.25 -11.37 -14.84
N ASP A 53 7.33 -10.04 -14.84
CA ASP A 53 8.28 -9.24 -15.61
C ASP A 53 9.61 -8.97 -14.86
N GLY A 54 9.74 -9.49 -13.63
CA GLY A 54 10.92 -9.33 -12.79
C GLY A 54 10.94 -8.05 -11.96
N SER A 55 9.92 -7.19 -12.06
CA SER A 55 9.80 -6.00 -11.21
C SER A 55 9.44 -6.37 -9.77
N VAL A 56 9.78 -5.50 -8.82
CA VAL A 56 9.45 -5.68 -7.40
C VAL A 56 8.17 -4.90 -7.09
N ALA A 57 7.18 -5.57 -6.52
CA ALA A 57 5.95 -4.94 -6.03
C ALA A 57 5.90 -5.00 -4.50
N LEU A 58 5.69 -3.85 -3.85
CA LEU A 58 5.54 -3.75 -2.40
C LEU A 58 4.11 -4.09 -2.00
N ILE A 59 3.96 -4.71 -0.83
CA ILE A 59 2.66 -4.99 -0.22
C ILE A 59 2.46 -3.98 0.89
N ILE A 60 1.42 -3.19 0.76
CA ILE A 60 1.09 -2.10 1.67
C ILE A 60 0.33 -2.64 2.90
N ASP A 61 0.75 -2.21 4.09
CA ASP A 61 0.01 -2.39 5.34
C ASP A 61 -0.90 -1.18 5.56
N LEU A 62 -2.16 -1.31 5.13
CA LEU A 62 -3.13 -0.23 5.22
C LEU A 62 -3.45 0.17 6.67
N GLN A 63 -3.40 -0.77 7.61
CA GLN A 63 -3.70 -0.47 9.01
C GLN A 63 -2.59 0.41 9.61
N GLN A 64 -1.33 0.07 9.35
CA GLN A 64 -0.19 0.88 9.79
C GLN A 64 -0.18 2.25 9.11
N ILE A 65 -0.50 2.31 7.81
CA ILE A 65 -0.63 3.58 7.09
C ILE A 65 -1.68 4.48 7.72
N VAL A 66 -2.89 3.97 7.98
CA VAL A 66 -3.96 4.76 8.61
C VAL A 66 -3.51 5.30 9.97
N GLN A 67 -2.89 4.46 10.81
CA GLN A 67 -2.38 4.87 12.11
C GLN A 67 -1.33 5.99 12.04
N LEU A 68 -0.47 5.98 11.01
CA LEU A 68 0.51 7.04 10.78
C LEU A 68 -0.16 8.40 10.46
N PHE A 69 -1.28 8.38 9.75
CA PHE A 69 -2.01 9.58 9.37
C PHE A 69 -3.03 10.03 10.42
N GLU A 70 -3.45 9.15 11.33
CA GLU A 70 -4.27 9.47 12.50
C GLU A 70 -3.46 10.08 13.65
N LEU A 71 -2.12 10.12 13.54
CA LEU A 71 -1.32 10.95 14.44
C LEU A 71 -1.83 12.39 14.33
N PRO A 72 -2.21 13.04 15.45
CA PRO A 72 -2.76 14.38 15.41
C PRO A 72 -1.74 15.28 14.71
N LEU A 73 -2.22 16.07 13.75
CA LEU A 73 -1.43 17.06 12.99
C LEU A 73 -0.77 18.17 13.85
N SER A 74 -0.74 17.99 15.17
CA SER A 74 -0.08 18.81 16.16
C SER A 74 1.09 18.04 16.79
N ALA A 75 2.21 17.99 16.11
CA ALA A 75 3.52 17.75 16.71
C ALA A 75 4.51 18.80 16.18
#